data_AF-A0A954D730-F1
#
_entry.id   AF-A0A954D730-F1
#
_cell.length_a   1.000
_cell.length_b   1.000
_cell.length_c   1.000
_cell.angle_alpha   90.00
_cell.angle_beta   90.00
_cell.angle_gamma   90.00
#
_symmetry.space_group_name_H-M   'P 1'
#
loop_
_entity.id
_entity.type
_entity.pdbx_description
1 polymer ?
#
loop_
_entity_poly.entity_id
_entity_poly.type
_entity_poly.pdbx_seq_one_letter_code
_entity_poly.pdbx_strand_id
1 'polypeptide(L)' 'VEECSERLSRRERSVFVARLLEERSFDEIAGSHDVSIGNLHVIYHRVRSKLRECLERKGFQV' A
#
# COMPACT_ATOMS: atom_id res chain seq x y z
N VAL A 1 -12.75 -1.42 -3.03
CA VAL A 1 -11.37 -1.02 -2.66
C VAL A 1 -11.35 -0.17 -1.39
N GLU A 2 -12.21 0.84 -1.29
CA GLU A 2 -12.29 1.75 -0.14
C GLU A 2 -12.43 1.01 1.22
N GLU A 3 -13.43 0.14 1.38
CA GLU A 3 -13.62 -0.68 2.60
C GLU A 3 -12.39 -1.57 2.92
N CYS A 4 -11.74 -2.12 1.90
CA CYS A 4 -10.53 -2.93 2.09
C CYS A 4 -9.32 -2.10 2.51
N SER A 5 -9.28 -0.82 2.14
CA SER A 5 -8.23 0.11 2.52
C SER A 5 -8.36 0.57 3.98
N GLU A 6 -9.54 0.49 4.59
CA GLU A 6 -9.75 0.84 6.00
C GLU A 6 -8.93 -0.04 6.96
N ARG A 7 -8.70 -1.31 6.57
CA ARG A 7 -7.88 -2.28 7.32
C ARG A 7 -6.37 -1.98 7.29
N LEU A 8 -5.94 -1.06 6.43
CA LEU A 8 -4.57 -0.59 6.40
C LEU A 8 -4.34 0.45 7.50
N SER A 9 -3.17 0.44 8.12
CA SER A 9 -2.74 1.53 9.00
C SER A 9 -2.63 2.85 8.23
N ARG A 10 -2.62 3.99 8.92
CA ARG A 10 -2.43 5.31 8.26
C ARG A 10 -1.20 5.33 7.37
N ARG A 11 -0.09 4.77 7.86
CA ARG A 11 1.16 4.70 7.11
C ARG A 11 1.04 3.85 5.86
N GLU A 12 0.43 2.67 5.97
CA GLU A 12 0.18 1.78 4.83
C GLU A 12 -0.73 2.42 3.77
N ARG A 13 -1.80 3.11 4.19
CA ARG A 13 -2.67 3.87 3.26
C ARG A 13 -1.90 4.97 2.54
N SER A 14 -1.11 5.74 3.28
CA SER A 14 -0.30 6.83 2.72
C SER A 14 0.67 6.30 1.65
N VAL A 15 1.37 5.20 1.94
CA VAL A 15 2.29 4.57 0.98
C VAL A 15 1.54 4.08 -0.27
N PHE A 16 0.38 3.47 -0.09
CA PHE A 16 -0.42 2.95 -1.20
C PHE A 16 -0.98 4.05 -2.09
N VAL A 17 -1.56 5.09 -1.50
CA VAL A 17 -2.08 6.26 -2.23
C VAL A 17 -0.97 6.96 -2.99
N ALA A 18 0.17 7.23 -2.33
CA ALA A 18 1.31 7.86 -2.98
C ALA A 18 1.82 7.06 -4.18
N ARG A 19 1.82 5.72 -4.10
CA ARG A 19 2.29 4.88 -5.20
C ARG A 19 1.26 4.66 -6.30
N LEU A 20 -0.02 4.53 -5.96
CA LEU A 20 -1.08 4.16 -6.90
C LEU A 20 -1.76 5.38 -7.54
N LEU A 21 -2.05 6.41 -6.76
CA LEU A 21 -2.81 7.58 -7.21
C LEU A 21 -1.88 8.75 -7.56
N GLU A 22 -0.82 8.96 -6.79
CA GLU A 22 0.15 10.03 -7.04
C GLU A 22 1.31 9.58 -7.94
N GLU A 23 1.37 8.28 -8.27
CA GLU A 23 2.38 7.64 -9.14
C GLU A 23 3.84 7.90 -8.72
N ARG A 24 4.08 8.26 -7.45
CA ARG A 24 5.42 8.57 -6.93
C ARG A 24 6.31 7.34 -6.91
N SER A 25 7.60 7.55 -7.08
CA SER A 25 8.60 6.49 -7.02
C SER A 25 8.79 5.97 -5.59
N PHE A 26 9.29 4.74 -5.46
CA PHE A 26 9.60 4.19 -4.13
C PHE A 26 10.65 5.01 -3.40
N ASP A 27 11.60 5.63 -4.10
CA ASP A 27 12.63 6.47 -3.49
C ASP A 27 12.04 7.74 -2.86
N GLU A 28 11.19 8.46 -3.61
CA GLU A 28 10.51 9.67 -3.13
C GLU A 28 9.58 9.38 -1.94
N ILE A 29 8.84 8.26 -1.99
CA ILE A 29 7.96 7.85 -0.91
C ILE A 29 8.78 7.44 0.33
N ALA A 30 9.91 6.75 0.13
CA ALA A 30 10.77 6.29 1.21
C ALA A 30 11.36 7.49 1.97
N GLY A 31 11.81 8.51 1.24
CA GLY A 31 12.27 9.79 1.81
C GLY A 31 11.18 10.51 2.60
N SER A 32 9.93 10.51 2.12
CA SER A 32 8.80 11.16 2.84
C SER A 32 8.35 10.43 4.11
N HIS A 33 8.65 9.14 4.22
CA HIS A 33 8.29 8.32 5.38
C HIS A 33 9.48 8.00 6.29
N ASP A 34 10.65 8.64 6.04
CA ASP A 34 11.91 8.43 6.76
C ASP A 34 12.26 6.95 6.95
N VAL A 35 12.21 6.19 5.84
CA VAL A 35 12.63 4.78 5.83
C VAL A 35 13.46 4.44 4.63
N SER A 36 14.17 3.31 4.71
CA SER A 36 14.89 2.79 3.56
C SER A 36 13.94 2.34 2.45
N ILE A 37 14.41 2.44 1.20
CA ILE A 37 13.68 1.95 0.03
C ILE A 37 13.30 0.47 0.16
N GLY A 38 14.17 -0.36 0.73
CA GLY A 38 13.89 -1.77 0.99
C GLY A 38 12.75 -1.99 1.99
N ASN A 39 12.71 -1.19 3.07
CA ASN A 39 11.59 -1.22 4.01
C ASN A 39 10.28 -0.82 3.33
N LEU A 40 10.33 0.19 2.46
CA LEU A 40 9.15 0.62 1.72
C LEU A 40 8.63 -0.44 0.74
N HIS A 41 9.51 -1.13 0.03
CA HIS A 41 9.11 -2.26 -0.83
C HIS A 41 8.37 -3.35 -0.03
N VAL A 42 8.86 -3.70 1.16
CA VAL A 42 8.22 -4.67 2.05
C VAL A 42 6.84 -4.16 2.52
N ILE A 43 6.74 -2.90 2.92
CA ILE A 43 5.46 -2.27 3.30
C ILE A 43 4.49 -2.37 2.13
N TYR A 44 4.89 -1.91 0.95
CA TYR A 44 4.03 -1.87 -0.23
C TYR A 44 3.58 -3.27 -0.66
N HIS A 45 4.49 -4.26 -0.66
CA HIS A 45 4.14 -5.66 -0.92
C HIS A 45 3.07 -6.15 0.06
N ARG A 46 3.26 -5.91 1.37
CA ARG A 46 2.30 -6.29 2.41
C ARG A 46 0.94 -5.61 2.21
N VAL A 47 0.93 -4.34 1.84
CA VAL A 47 -0.31 -3.61 1.53
C VAL A 47 -1.05 -4.24 0.36
N ARG A 48 -0.35 -4.57 -0.73
CA ARG A 48 -0.95 -5.25 -1.88
C ARG A 48 -1.56 -6.60 -1.50
N SER A 49 -0.86 -7.39 -0.68
CA SER A 49 -1.40 -8.67 -0.19
C SER A 49 -2.64 -8.49 0.67
N LYS A 50 -2.63 -7.55 1.64
CA LYS A 50 -3.80 -7.25 2.49
C LYS A 50 -5.03 -6.84 1.66
N LEU A 51 -4.80 -6.00 0.64
CA LEU A 51 -5.87 -5.56 -0.26
C LEU A 51 -6.39 -6.71 -1.12
N ARG A 52 -5.49 -7.51 -1.71
CA ARG A 52 -5.86 -8.70 -2.49
C ARG A 52 -6.73 -9.65 -1.65
N GLU A 53 -6.25 -10.07 -0.49
CA GLU A 53 -6.99 -11.00 0.38
C GLU A 53 -8.36 -10.44 0.79
N CYS A 54 -8.47 -9.12 1.00
CA CYS A 54 -9.75 -8.50 1.31
C CYS A 54 -10.72 -8.53 0.13
N LEU A 55 -10.23 -8.25 -1.08
CA LEU A 55 -11.02 -8.28 -2.31
C LEU A 55 -11.45 -9.72 -2.66
N GLU A 56 -10.54 -10.69 -2.54
CA GLU A 56 -10.83 -12.12 -2.74
C GLU A 56 -11.93 -12.60 -1.78
N ARG A 57 -11.86 -12.24 -0.49
CA ARG A 57 -12.92 -12.56 0.49
C ARG A 57 -14.27 -11.94 0.16
N LYS A 58 -14.29 -10.88 -0.64
CA LYS A 58 -15.52 -10.23 -1.13
C LYS A 58 -15.99 -10.77 -2.48
N GLY A 59 -15.34 -11.82 -3.01
CA GLY A 59 -15.72 -12.46 -4.26
C GLY A 59 -15.11 -11.84 -5.52
N PHE A 60 -14.16 -10.90 -5.39
CA PHE A 60 -13.44 -10.35 -6.52
C PHE A 60 -12.25 -11.26 -6.90
N GLN A 61 -12.01 -11.51 -8.19
CA GLN A 61 -10.79 -12.16 -8.67
C GLN A 61 -9.77 -11.07 -9.08
N VAL A 62 -8.65 -10.95 -8.35
CA VAL A 62 -7.69 -9.82 -8.46
C VAL A 62 -6.22 -10.22 -8.34
#